data_AF-W4RSF4-F1
#
_entry.id   AF-W4RSF4-F1
#
_cell.length_a   1.000
_cell.length_b   1.000
_cell.length_c   1.000
_cell.angle_alpha   90.00
_cell.angle_beta   90.00
_cell.angle_gamma   90.00
#
_symmetry.space_group_name_H-M   'P 1'
#
loop_
_entity.id
_entity.type
_entity.pdbx_description
1 polymer ?
#
loop_
_entity_poly.entity_id
_entity_poly.type
_entity_poly.pdbx_seq_one_letter_code
_entity_poly.pdbx_strand_id
1 'polypeptide(L)'
;MERKSWDEYFLDIAEEVGTRSTCPRLHVGCVIVKDKHIVSTGYNGSIHGHEHCEDAGCLINEQGRCIRTLHAEENAVLHADRGF
;
A
#
# COMPACT_ATOMS: atom_id res chain seq x y z
N MET A 1 -5.97 25.65 -13.50
CA MET A 1 -5.36 24.38 -13.04
C MET A 1 -4.94 23.63 -14.28
N GLU A 2 -3.65 23.34 -14.43
CA GLU A 2 -3.13 22.61 -15.59
C GLU A 2 -3.41 21.11 -15.44
N ARG A 3 -3.57 20.40 -16.56
CA ARG A 3 -3.83 18.95 -16.55
C ARG A 3 -2.53 18.23 -16.18
N LYS A 4 -2.56 17.46 -15.10
CA LYS A 4 -1.43 16.61 -14.67
C LYS A 4 -1.03 15.61 -15.76
N SER A 5 0.26 15.31 -15.84
CA SER A 5 0.76 14.16 -16.60
C SER A 5 0.24 12.86 -16.00
N TRP A 6 0.37 11.76 -16.75
CA TRP A 6 -0.03 10.45 -16.24
C TRP A 6 0.78 10.02 -15.02
N ASP A 7 2.09 10.27 -15.04
CA ASP A 7 2.97 9.90 -13.93
C ASP A 7 2.62 10.67 -12.65
N GLU A 8 2.43 11.99 -12.75
CA GLU A 8 1.99 12.80 -11.60
C GLU A 8 0.65 12.32 -11.07
N TYR A 9 -0.32 12.08 -11.95
CA TYR A 9 -1.63 11.57 -11.57
C TYR A 9 -1.56 10.23 -10.81
N PHE A 10 -0.76 9.27 -11.30
CA PHE A 10 -0.62 7.98 -10.62
C PHE A 10 0.19 8.06 -9.33
N LEU A 11 1.18 8.95 -9.27
CA LEU A 11 1.95 9.19 -8.04
C LEU A 11 1.09 9.84 -6.97
N ASP A 12 0.24 10.81 -7.31
CA ASP A 12 -0.72 11.39 -6.35
C ASP A 12 -1.65 10.32 -5.77
N ILE A 13 -2.12 9.41 -6.63
CA ILE A 13 -2.99 8.31 -6.19
C ILE A 13 -2.22 7.34 -5.29
N ALA A 14 -0.96 7.04 -5.61
CA ALA A 14 -0.13 6.19 -4.75
C ALA A 14 0.07 6.83 -3.37
N GLU A 15 0.30 8.15 -3.32
CA GLU A 15 0.38 8.90 -2.08
C GLU A 15 -0.94 8.85 -1.29
N GLU A 16 -2.07 9.10 -1.96
CA GLU A 16 -3.40 9.02 -1.36
C GLU A 16 -3.72 7.61 -0.82
N VAL A 17 -3.38 6.55 -1.58
CA VAL A 17 -3.53 5.16 -1.12
C VAL A 17 -2.67 4.90 0.12
N GLY A 18 -1.45 5.45 0.16
CA GLY A 18 -0.53 5.35 1.30
C GLY A 18 -1.08 5.98 2.59
N THR A 19 -2.00 6.94 2.50
CA THR A 19 -2.65 7.55 3.68
C THR A 19 -3.43 6.54 4.51
N ARG A 20 -3.86 5.41 3.92
CA ARG A 20 -4.54 4.30 4.61
C ARG A 20 -3.59 3.29 5.24
N SER A 21 -2.28 3.48 5.12
CA SER A 21 -1.30 2.67 5.82
C SER A 21 -1.57 2.68 7.33
N THR A 22 -1.32 1.53 7.95
CA THR A 22 -1.54 1.34 9.39
C THR A 22 -0.22 1.05 10.13
N CYS A 23 0.92 1.34 9.48
CA CYS A 23 2.24 1.17 10.08
C CYS A 23 2.86 2.56 10.36
N PRO A 24 3.04 2.95 11.63
CA PRO A 24 3.53 4.30 11.97
C PRO A 24 5.00 4.54 11.57
N ARG A 25 5.72 3.49 11.15
CA ARG A 25 7.12 3.61 10.71
C ARG A 25 7.26 4.22 9.33
N LEU A 26 6.35 3.86 8.42
CA LEU A 26 6.36 4.32 7.04
C LEU A 26 5.00 4.05 6.40
N HIS A 27 4.43 5.10 5.80
CA HIS A 27 3.20 5.04 5.04
C HIS A 27 3.57 4.81 3.57
N VAL A 28 3.20 3.64 3.04
CA VAL A 28 3.53 3.23 1.68
C VAL A 28 2.25 2.93 0.94
N GLY A 29 2.10 3.51 -0.25
CA GLY A 29 1.04 3.18 -1.20
C GLY A 29 1.63 2.73 -2.53
N CYS A 30 0.91 1.86 -3.22
CA CYS A 30 1.28 1.27 -4.49
C CYS A 30 0.07 1.28 -5.44
N VAL A 31 0.32 1.57 -6.71
CA VAL A 31 -0.66 1.54 -7.79
C VAL A 31 -0.07 0.74 -8.94
N ILE A 32 -0.76 -0.32 -9.36
CA ILE A 32 -0.41 -1.10 -10.55
C ILE A 32 -1.23 -0.55 -11.71
N VAL A 33 -0.56 -0.11 -12.76
CA VAL A 33 -1.18 0.51 -13.94
C VAL A 33 -0.85 -0.31 -15.18
N LYS A 34 -1.86 -0.52 -16.03
CA LYS A 34 -1.72 -1.10 -17.36
C LYS A 34 -2.50 -0.27 -18.37
N ASP A 35 -1.87 0.13 -19.47
CA ASP A 35 -2.51 0.92 -20.53
C ASP A 35 -3.23 2.19 -20.02
N LYS A 36 -2.64 2.87 -19.02
CA LYS A 36 -3.21 4.05 -18.31
C LYS A 36 -4.49 3.76 -17.51
N HIS A 37 -4.80 2.49 -17.27
CA HIS A 37 -5.85 2.06 -16.36
C HIS A 37 -5.24 1.48 -15.08
N ILE A 38 -5.82 1.87 -13.94
CA ILE A 38 -5.44 1.29 -12.65
C ILE A 38 -6.00 -0.13 -12.60
N VAL A 39 -5.11 -1.09 -12.44
CA VAL A 39 -5.45 -2.52 -12.29
C VAL A 39 -5.72 -2.84 -10.83
N SER A 40 -4.88 -2.32 -9.93
CA SER A 40 -4.97 -2.59 -8.50
C SER A 40 -4.22 -1.52 -7.70
N THR A 41 -4.55 -1.42 -6.43
CA THR A 41 -3.85 -0.58 -5.45
C THR A 41 -3.56 -1.38 -4.19
N GLY A 42 -2.59 -0.92 -3.41
CA GLY A 42 -2.27 -1.51 -2.12
C GLY A 42 -1.56 -0.52 -1.22
N TYR A 43 -1.77 -0.67 0.09
CA TYR A 43 -1.03 0.05 1.12
C TYR A 43 -0.45 -0.97 2.11
N ASN A 44 0.60 -0.60 2.84
CA ASN A 44 1.16 -1.51 3.83
C ASN A 44 0.28 -1.60 5.08
N GLY A 45 -0.08 -2.81 5.47
CA GLY A 45 -1.02 -3.06 6.56
C GLY A 45 -1.07 -4.52 6.96
N SER A 46 -1.63 -4.80 8.13
CA SER A 46 -1.82 -6.17 8.62
C SER A 46 -2.72 -6.98 7.69
N ILE A 47 -2.51 -8.29 7.70
CA ILE A 47 -3.40 -9.25 7.05
C ILE A 47 -4.82 -9.07 7.59
N HIS A 48 -5.82 -9.25 6.73
CA HIS A 48 -7.22 -9.15 7.11
C HIS A 48 -7.55 -10.03 8.33
N GLY A 49 -8.22 -9.44 9.33
CA GLY A 49 -8.59 -10.12 10.58
C GLY A 49 -7.52 -10.11 11.67
N HIS A 50 -6.35 -9.51 11.43
CA HIS A 50 -5.30 -9.32 12.43
C HIS A 50 -5.18 -7.86 12.88
N GLU A 51 -4.67 -7.65 14.10
CA GLU A 51 -4.42 -6.32 14.67
C GLU A 51 -3.44 -5.51 13.82
N HIS A 52 -3.71 -4.22 13.69
CA HIS A 52 -2.83 -3.27 13.01
C HIS A 52 -1.68 -2.81 13.91
N CYS A 53 -0.61 -2.24 13.34
CA CYS A 53 0.48 -1.70 14.15
C CYS A 53 0.03 -0.50 15.01
N GLU A 54 -1.02 0.20 14.57
CA GLU A 54 -1.66 1.27 15.35
C GLU A 54 -2.32 0.75 16.63
N ASP A 55 -2.83 -0.48 16.61
CA ASP A 55 -3.52 -1.08 17.77
C ASP A 55 -2.54 -1.84 18.69
N ALA A 56 -1.67 -2.65 18.10
CA ALA A 56 -0.84 -3.63 18.81
C ALA A 56 0.66 -3.37 18.74
N GLY A 57 1.07 -2.23 18.17
CA GLY A 57 2.46 -1.90 17.92
C GLY A 57 3.08 -2.68 16.76
N CYS A 58 4.21 -2.19 16.26
CA CYS A 58 4.97 -2.87 15.22
C CYS A 58 5.57 -4.18 15.75
N LEU A 59 5.40 -5.29 15.01
CA LEU A 59 6.12 -6.53 15.28
C LEU A 59 7.48 -6.47 14.60
N ILE A 60 8.55 -6.28 15.37
CA ILE A 60 9.91 -6.06 14.85
C ILE A 60 10.74 -7.35 14.91
N ASN A 61 11.36 -7.73 13.81
CA ASN A 61 12.29 -8.87 13.76
C ASN A 61 13.72 -8.47 14.18
N GLU A 62 14.63 -9.46 14.26
CA GLU A 62 16.05 -9.26 14.64
C GLU A 62 16.80 -8.28 13.72
N GLN A 63 16.32 -8.05 12.51
CA GLN A 63 16.89 -7.11 11.53
C GLN A 63 16.29 -5.70 11.63
N GLY A 64 15.42 -5.44 12.61
CA GLY A 64 14.77 -4.14 12.80
C GLY A 64 13.64 -3.84 11.81
N ARG A 65 13.11 -4.86 11.11
CA ARG A 65 12.01 -4.72 10.14
C ARG A 65 10.68 -5.03 10.78
N CYS A 66 9.65 -4.26 10.41
CA CYS A 66 8.27 -4.58 10.79
C CYS A 66 7.78 -5.75 9.93
N ILE A 67 7.34 -6.83 10.58
CA ILE A 67 6.83 -8.05 9.94
C ILE A 67 5.33 -8.28 10.22
N ARG A 68 4.66 -7.33 10.87
CA ARG A 68 3.20 -7.37 11.08
C ARG A 68 2.44 -7.05 9.80
N THR A 69 2.97 -6.11 9.01
CA THR A 69 2.34 -5.63 7.80
C THR A 69 2.84 -6.36 6.57
N LEU A 70 1.93 -6.70 5.66
CA LEU A 70 2.28 -6.89 4.26
C LEU A 70 2.69 -5.55 3.66
N HIS A 71 3.61 -5.61 2.71
CA HIS A 71 4.04 -4.45 1.95
C HIS A 71 2.90 -3.97 1.02
N ALA A 72 2.96 -2.69 0.62
CA ALA A 72 1.94 -2.09 -0.24
C ALA A 72 1.89 -2.80 -1.62
N GLU A 73 3.06 -3.18 -2.12
CA GLU A 73 3.28 -3.87 -3.38
C GLU A 73 2.73 -5.29 -3.34
N GLU A 74 2.94 -6.01 -2.22
CA GLU A 74 2.37 -7.34 -2.01
C GLU A 74 0.84 -7.28 -1.99
N ASN A 75 0.28 -6.33 -1.24
CA ASN A 75 -1.16 -6.11 -1.20
C ASN A 75 -1.71 -5.74 -2.58
N ALA A 76 -1.03 -4.88 -3.36
CA ALA A 76 -1.46 -4.52 -4.70
C ALA A 76 -1.49 -5.73 -5.65
N VAL A 77 -0.50 -6.61 -5.60
CA VAL A 77 -0.48 -7.87 -6.39
C VAL A 77 -1.58 -8.83 -5.93
N LEU A 78 -1.72 -9.06 -4.62
CA LEU A 78 -2.75 -9.94 -4.07
C LEU A 78 -4.17 -9.43 -4.39
N HIS A 79 -4.38 -8.12 -4.42
CA HIS A 79 -5.67 -7.54 -4.81
C HIS A 79 -5.95 -7.65 -6.31
N ALA A 80 -4.91 -7.58 -7.16
CA ALA A 80 -5.05 -7.80 -8.60
C ALA A 80 -5.49 -9.24 -8.92
N ASP A 81 -5.04 -10.22 -8.12
CA ASP A 81 -5.37 -11.64 -8.28
C ASP A 81 -6.79 -11.99 -7.80
N ARG A 82 -7.41 -11.17 -6.93
CA ARG A 82 -8.78 -11.39 -6.43
C ARG A 82 -9.88 -11.13 -7.47
N GLY A 83 -9.52 -10.98 -8.75
CA GLY A 83 -10.42 -10.68 -9.86
C GLY A 83 -9.98 -11.26 -11.20
N PHE A 84 -9.97 -12.60 -11.31
CA PHE A 84 -10.35 -13.38 -12.48
C PHE A 84 -11.14 -14.63 -12.04
#